data_AF-A0A952RAG2-F1
#
_entry.id   AF-A0A952RAG2-F1
#
_cell.length_a   1.000
_cell.length_b   1.000
_cell.length_c   1.000
_cell.angle_alpha   90.00
_cell.angle_beta   90.00
_cell.angle_gamma   90.00
#
_symmetry.space_group_name_H-M   'P 1'
#
loop_
_entity.id
_entity.type
_entity.pdbx_description
1 polymer ?
#
loop_
_entity_poly.entity_id
_entity_poly.type
_entity_poly.pdbx_seq_one_letter_code
_entity_poly.pdbx_strand_id
1 'polypeptide(L)'
;MAPRLFPALKVQQSSQTIYLVNLVAQDVERLVRFEVLGDESAPKRRASSRKASLVNWADIEGRIEEKDEAYQRPILKKKLGEIADYVLGVLESGQLPPLPGAVLLTTDEPVAFHAEGMSPFVGNLVMDDDEPSLRVLDGQHRLLAMCALLASTQLDEATKAKVRDLQIPAVLFVGLSPAAIVEMFVTINSKHTRLNPSLLLSLSGRQLFRDERDAEVHDIIRTLNEDAASALRGEIKMLGVGSGRIAQAGIAQELRRTVEATRKDAAEAGWLSQYEQGVAGLYNEYFQIAQDVFQGGWGQPGYSTHSALALRALIQASHEVLRRVFAQLQGGQAPREAMAALMEPWRSQIGAVRFETAGRWRERAGGGGKETTRLLARELVEALAAEGGPADE
;
A
#
# COMPACT_ATOMS: atom_id res chain seq x y z
N MET A 1 24.18 -19.78 -31.86
CA MET A 1 24.91 -18.52 -32.17
C MET A 1 26.24 -18.55 -31.41
N ALA A 2 27.02 -17.47 -31.29
CA ALA A 2 28.23 -17.51 -30.46
C ALA A 2 27.85 -17.34 -28.98
N PRO A 3 28.45 -18.10 -28.05
CA PRO A 3 28.14 -18.00 -26.63
C PRO A 3 28.40 -16.57 -26.11
N ARG A 4 27.52 -16.07 -25.26
CA ARG A 4 27.56 -14.68 -24.78
C ARG A 4 28.31 -14.55 -23.47
N LEU A 5 29.01 -13.43 -23.33
CA LEU A 5 29.80 -13.09 -22.15
C LEU A 5 29.04 -12.08 -21.30
N PHE A 6 28.89 -12.41 -20.02
CA PHE A 6 28.25 -11.55 -19.05
C PHE A 6 29.25 -11.18 -17.95
N PRO A 7 29.45 -9.88 -17.67
CA PRO A 7 30.30 -9.46 -16.55
C PRO A 7 29.80 -10.06 -15.25
N ALA A 8 30.70 -10.74 -14.53
CA ALA A 8 30.36 -11.49 -13.35
C ALA A 8 31.43 -11.44 -12.25
N LEU A 9 30.96 -11.50 -11.01
CA LEU A 9 31.77 -11.79 -9.83
C LEU A 9 31.45 -13.19 -9.32
N LYS A 10 32.44 -14.07 -9.34
CA LYS A 10 32.39 -15.41 -8.75
C LYS A 10 32.54 -15.31 -7.23
N VAL A 11 31.56 -15.83 -6.51
CA VAL A 11 31.54 -15.87 -5.04
C VAL A 11 31.46 -17.32 -4.59
N GLN A 12 32.35 -17.70 -3.68
CA GLN A 12 32.30 -19.01 -3.04
C GLN A 12 31.70 -18.86 -1.64
N GLN A 13 30.60 -19.57 -1.37
CA GLN A 13 29.99 -19.66 -0.04
C GLN A 13 29.90 -21.13 0.38
N SER A 14 30.78 -21.53 1.29
CA SER A 14 30.94 -22.94 1.69
C SER A 14 31.16 -23.83 0.46
N SER A 15 30.32 -24.84 0.23
CA SER A 15 30.40 -25.73 -0.93
C SER A 15 29.73 -25.19 -2.20
N GLN A 16 29.10 -24.02 -2.15
CA GLN A 16 28.32 -23.47 -3.26
C GLN A 16 29.09 -22.34 -3.96
N THR A 17 29.10 -22.38 -5.29
CA THR A 17 29.57 -21.28 -6.13
C THR A 17 28.37 -20.50 -6.63
N ILE A 18 28.40 -19.18 -6.47
CA ILE A 18 27.34 -18.26 -6.87
C ILE A 18 27.97 -17.17 -7.73
N TYR A 19 27.23 -16.66 -8.72
CA TYR A 19 27.70 -15.57 -9.58
C TYR A 19 26.83 -14.33 -9.39
N LEU A 20 27.45 -13.19 -9.09
CA LEU A 20 26.77 -11.90 -9.25
C LEU A 20 26.98 -11.48 -10.70
N VAL A 21 25.90 -11.36 -11.46
CA VAL A 21 25.93 -11.08 -12.90
C VAL A 21 25.19 -9.77 -13.16
N ASN A 22 25.69 -8.99 -14.11
CA ASN A 22 24.99 -7.82 -14.62
C ASN A 22 24.32 -8.15 -15.95
N LEU A 23 22.98 -8.22 -15.95
CA LEU A 23 22.19 -8.43 -17.17
C LEU A 23 21.68 -7.07 -17.68
N VAL A 24 21.38 -6.95 -18.97
CA VAL A 24 20.51 -5.86 -19.43
C VAL A 24 19.07 -6.34 -19.58
N ALA A 25 18.11 -5.41 -19.54
CA ALA A 25 16.69 -5.76 -19.68
C ALA A 25 16.38 -6.58 -20.94
N GLN A 26 17.12 -6.35 -22.04
CA GLN A 26 16.99 -7.14 -23.27
C GLN A 26 17.40 -8.61 -23.09
N ASP A 27 18.35 -8.91 -22.22
CA ASP A 27 18.81 -10.28 -21.99
C ASP A 27 17.73 -11.11 -21.27
N VAL A 28 16.89 -10.47 -20.47
CA VAL A 28 15.80 -11.14 -19.74
C VAL A 28 14.84 -11.86 -20.68
N GLU A 29 14.46 -11.22 -21.79
CA GLU A 29 13.54 -11.84 -22.76
C GLU A 29 14.11 -13.10 -23.42
N ARG A 30 15.43 -13.22 -23.48
CA ARG A 30 16.11 -14.33 -24.15
C ARG A 30 16.52 -15.44 -23.19
N LEU A 31 16.93 -15.06 -21.97
CA LEU A 31 17.56 -15.97 -21.03
C LEU A 31 16.59 -16.51 -19.97
N VAL A 32 15.50 -15.81 -19.66
CA VAL A 32 14.66 -16.13 -18.49
C VAL A 32 13.36 -16.82 -18.89
N ARG A 33 13.12 -18.02 -18.35
CA ARG A 33 11.82 -18.69 -18.37
C ARG A 33 10.99 -18.26 -17.16
N PHE A 34 9.74 -17.86 -17.40
CA PHE A 34 8.78 -17.57 -16.35
C PHE A 34 7.83 -18.75 -16.19
N GLU A 35 7.92 -19.42 -15.04
CA GLU A 35 7.10 -20.58 -14.70
C GLU A 35 6.24 -20.23 -13.50
N VAL A 36 4.94 -20.54 -13.51
CA VAL A 36 4.05 -20.37 -12.36
C VAL A 36 3.37 -21.69 -12.02
N LEU A 37 3.06 -21.87 -10.72
CA LEU A 37 2.26 -23.02 -10.28
C LEU A 37 0.88 -22.94 -10.93
N GLY A 38 0.50 -24.00 -11.65
CA GLY A 38 -0.84 -24.13 -12.22
C GLY A 38 -1.89 -24.12 -11.10
N ASP A 39 -2.88 -23.23 -11.20
CA ASP A 39 -3.95 -23.12 -10.21
C ASP A 39 -5.23 -23.71 -10.81
N GLU A 40 -5.52 -24.98 -10.54
CA GLU A 40 -6.81 -25.62 -10.89
C GLU A 40 -8.01 -24.96 -10.18
N SER A 41 -7.79 -23.98 -9.29
CA SER A 41 -8.83 -23.37 -8.47
C SER A 41 -9.15 -21.89 -8.76
N ALA A 42 -8.60 -21.28 -9.81
CA ALA A 42 -8.89 -19.88 -10.12
C ALA A 42 -10.23 -19.71 -10.87
N PRO A 43 -11.27 -19.06 -10.29
CA PRO A 43 -12.48 -18.76 -11.03
C PRO A 43 -12.16 -17.77 -12.17
N LYS A 44 -12.54 -18.11 -13.40
CA LYS A 44 -12.48 -17.24 -14.59
C LYS A 44 -13.28 -15.94 -14.32
N ARG A 45 -12.61 -14.91 -13.82
CA ARG A 45 -13.23 -13.59 -13.61
C ARG A 45 -13.37 -12.87 -14.94
N ARG A 46 -14.60 -12.42 -15.22
CA ARG A 46 -14.98 -11.65 -16.40
C ARG A 46 -14.16 -10.37 -16.52
N ALA A 47 -13.79 -10.04 -17.76
CA ALA A 47 -13.08 -8.82 -18.13
C ALA A 47 -13.86 -7.57 -17.65
N SER A 48 -13.23 -6.80 -16.78
CA SER A 48 -13.68 -5.46 -16.39
C SER A 48 -13.10 -4.42 -17.34
N SER A 49 -13.91 -3.41 -17.65
CA SER A 49 -13.72 -2.38 -18.68
C SER A 49 -12.41 -1.58 -18.60
N ARG A 50 -11.88 -1.28 -19.79
CA ARG A 50 -10.62 -0.61 -20.15
C ARG A 50 -10.36 0.72 -19.45
N LYS A 51 -9.23 0.79 -18.72
CA LYS A 51 -8.21 1.84 -18.94
C LYS A 51 -7.09 1.20 -19.75
N ALA A 52 -6.48 1.92 -20.68
CA ALA A 52 -5.32 1.43 -21.41
C ALA A 52 -4.16 1.26 -20.40
N SER A 53 -3.92 0.04 -19.93
CA SER A 53 -2.74 -0.26 -19.14
C SER A 53 -1.52 -0.23 -20.06
N LEU A 54 -0.39 0.32 -19.58
CA LEU A 54 0.87 0.27 -20.32
C LEU A 54 1.32 -1.16 -20.60
N VAL A 55 0.96 -2.08 -19.71
CA VAL A 55 1.24 -3.51 -19.80
C VAL A 55 0.12 -4.20 -20.57
N ASN A 56 0.47 -4.84 -21.69
CA ASN A 56 -0.43 -5.75 -22.39
C ASN A 56 -0.43 -7.12 -21.71
N TRP A 57 -1.55 -7.47 -21.08
CA TRP A 57 -1.63 -8.70 -20.30
C TRP A 57 -1.63 -9.97 -21.17
N ALA A 58 -2.15 -9.91 -22.39
CA ALA A 58 -2.16 -11.06 -23.31
C ALA A 58 -0.72 -11.47 -23.70
N ASP A 59 0.16 -10.49 -23.89
CA ASP A 59 1.58 -10.73 -24.24
C ASP A 59 2.37 -11.30 -23.05
N ILE A 60 1.94 -10.99 -21.83
CA ILE A 60 2.54 -11.53 -20.60
C ILE A 60 2.05 -12.96 -20.34
N GLU A 61 0.75 -13.25 -20.51
CA GLU A 61 0.22 -14.62 -20.41
C GLU A 61 0.92 -15.59 -21.38
N GLY A 62 1.19 -15.16 -22.62
CA GLY A 62 1.94 -15.98 -23.59
C GLY A 62 3.41 -16.27 -23.23
N ARG A 63 3.96 -15.58 -22.22
CA ARG A 63 5.35 -15.75 -21.74
C ARG A 63 5.46 -16.58 -20.46
N ILE A 64 4.32 -16.99 -19.89
CA ILE A 64 4.26 -17.72 -18.63
C ILE A 64 3.87 -19.17 -18.91
N GLU A 65 4.74 -20.10 -18.52
CA GLU A 65 4.43 -21.53 -18.57
C GLU A 65 3.77 -21.98 -17.25
N GLU A 66 2.63 -22.64 -17.34
CA GLU A 66 2.02 -23.33 -16.20
C GLU A 66 2.61 -24.74 -16.09
N LYS A 67 3.22 -25.05 -14.95
CA LYS A 67 3.75 -26.40 -14.64
C LYS A 67 3.33 -26.81 -13.23
N ASP A 68 2.91 -28.06 -13.07
CA ASP A 68 2.48 -28.62 -11.77
C ASP A 68 3.63 -28.67 -10.74
N GLU A 69 4.88 -28.71 -11.21
CA GLU A 69 6.09 -28.70 -10.38
C GLU A 69 6.65 -27.29 -10.11
N ALA A 70 6.03 -26.23 -10.65
CA ALA A 70 6.53 -24.87 -10.48
C ALA A 70 6.26 -24.34 -9.06
N TYR A 71 7.25 -23.67 -8.47
CA TYR A 71 7.14 -23.16 -7.09
C TYR A 71 6.70 -21.69 -7.01
N GLN A 72 6.55 -20.98 -8.14
CA GLN A 72 6.28 -19.54 -8.15
C GLN A 72 4.81 -19.20 -7.96
N ARG A 73 4.56 -18.02 -7.36
CA ARG A 73 3.21 -17.49 -7.11
C ARG A 73 2.56 -16.94 -8.39
N PRO A 74 1.22 -16.94 -8.48
CA PRO A 74 0.50 -16.25 -9.55
C PRO A 74 0.90 -14.78 -9.69
N ILE A 75 0.96 -14.31 -10.93
CA ILE A 75 1.40 -12.95 -11.24
C ILE A 75 0.25 -11.97 -11.00
N LEU A 76 0.49 -10.97 -10.13
CA LEU A 76 -0.49 -9.96 -9.78
C LEU A 76 -0.45 -8.81 -10.78
N LYS A 77 -1.47 -8.72 -11.66
CA LYS A 77 -1.62 -7.65 -12.68
C LYS A 77 -1.40 -6.24 -12.13
N LYS A 78 -2.00 -5.94 -10.98
CA LYS A 78 -1.90 -4.62 -10.33
C LYS A 78 -0.46 -4.28 -9.95
N LYS A 79 0.25 -5.24 -9.34
CA LYS A 79 1.64 -5.08 -8.90
C LYS A 79 2.58 -4.87 -10.10
N LEU A 80 2.32 -5.57 -11.20
CA LEU A 80 3.10 -5.43 -12.43
C LEU A 80 2.96 -4.02 -13.02
N GLY A 81 1.73 -3.49 -13.09
CA GLY A 81 1.48 -2.11 -13.52
C GLY A 81 2.15 -1.07 -12.63
N GLU A 82 2.03 -1.22 -11.31
CA GLU A 82 2.67 -0.32 -10.33
C GLU A 82 4.19 -0.28 -10.48
N ILE A 83 4.83 -1.43 -10.75
CA ILE A 83 6.29 -1.50 -10.98
C ILE A 83 6.66 -0.83 -12.31
N ALA A 84 5.88 -1.06 -13.38
CA ALA A 84 6.13 -0.45 -14.67
C ALA A 84 6.04 1.09 -14.60
N ASP A 85 5.00 1.61 -13.96
CA ASP A 85 4.81 3.04 -13.74
C ASP A 85 5.94 3.64 -12.87
N TYR A 86 6.36 2.92 -11.82
CA TYR A 86 7.47 3.32 -10.98
C TYR A 86 8.77 3.45 -11.78
N VAL A 87 9.12 2.44 -12.59
CA VAL A 87 10.37 2.46 -13.36
C VAL A 87 10.41 3.62 -14.35
N LEU A 88 9.30 3.90 -15.04
CA LEU A 88 9.22 5.04 -15.95
C LEU A 88 9.37 6.38 -15.21
N GLY A 89 8.67 6.57 -14.08
CA GLY A 89 8.78 7.79 -13.29
C GLY A 89 10.19 8.02 -12.71
N VAL A 90 10.90 6.94 -12.36
CA VAL A 90 12.29 7.02 -11.92
C VAL A 90 13.24 7.33 -13.09
N LEU A 91 13.03 6.73 -14.27
CA LEU A 91 13.81 7.01 -15.47
C LEU A 91 13.66 8.46 -15.95
N GLU A 92 12.49 9.05 -15.76
CA GLU A 92 12.22 10.46 -16.09
C GLU A 92 12.88 11.41 -15.09
N SER A 93 12.74 11.15 -13.79
CA SER A 93 13.26 12.01 -12.72
C SER A 93 14.77 11.87 -12.49
N GLY A 94 15.35 10.70 -12.77
CA GLY A 94 16.76 10.40 -12.59
C GLY A 94 17.25 10.37 -11.13
N GLN A 95 16.34 10.44 -10.16
CA GLN A 95 16.71 10.62 -8.74
C GLN A 95 17.12 9.31 -8.04
N LEU A 96 16.66 8.16 -8.55
CA LEU A 96 16.86 6.85 -7.92
C LEU A 96 17.23 5.79 -8.96
N PRO A 97 17.83 4.65 -8.56
CA PRO A 97 17.93 3.48 -9.43
C PRO A 97 16.54 2.83 -9.60
N PRO A 98 16.08 2.56 -10.84
CA PRO A 98 14.75 1.96 -11.06
C PRO A 98 14.61 0.54 -10.51
N LEU A 99 15.72 -0.20 -10.40
CA LEU A 99 15.77 -1.55 -9.81
C LEU A 99 16.82 -1.58 -8.69
N PRO A 100 16.44 -1.16 -7.46
CA PRO A 100 17.40 -0.98 -6.36
C PRO A 100 17.93 -2.29 -5.77
N GLY A 101 17.22 -3.41 -5.95
CA GLY A 101 17.60 -4.71 -5.42
C GLY A 101 17.95 -5.70 -6.52
N ALA A 102 18.87 -6.62 -6.23
CA ALA A 102 19.18 -7.72 -7.13
C ALA A 102 17.98 -8.66 -7.33
N VAL A 103 17.90 -9.30 -8.50
CA VAL A 103 17.03 -10.45 -8.74
C VAL A 103 17.78 -11.73 -8.43
N LEU A 104 17.06 -12.80 -8.09
CA LEU A 104 17.65 -14.10 -7.80
C LEU A 104 17.24 -15.09 -8.88
N LEU A 105 18.22 -15.69 -9.53
CA LEU A 105 18.05 -16.58 -10.68
C LEU A 105 18.72 -17.92 -10.40
N THR A 106 18.22 -19.00 -11.00
CA THR A 106 18.84 -20.31 -10.95
C THR A 106 18.91 -20.91 -12.35
N THR A 107 19.92 -21.74 -12.61
CA THR A 107 20.00 -22.57 -13.82
C THR A 107 20.47 -23.97 -13.48
N ASP A 108 19.96 -24.95 -14.21
CA ASP A 108 20.46 -26.34 -14.17
C ASP A 108 21.52 -26.57 -15.25
N GLU A 109 21.65 -25.65 -16.20
CA GLU A 109 22.64 -25.73 -17.26
C GLU A 109 24.04 -25.40 -16.73
N PRO A 110 25.07 -26.12 -17.22
CA PRO A 110 26.44 -25.80 -16.85
C PRO A 110 26.82 -24.43 -17.41
N VAL A 111 27.44 -23.60 -16.57
CA VAL A 111 28.00 -22.30 -16.99
C VAL A 111 29.52 -22.34 -16.90
N ALA A 112 30.20 -21.68 -17.82
CA ALA A 112 31.65 -21.50 -17.76
C ALA A 112 31.98 -20.10 -17.23
N PHE A 113 33.04 -19.98 -16.44
CA PHE A 113 33.52 -18.70 -15.94
C PHE A 113 34.97 -18.51 -16.35
N HIS A 114 35.25 -17.40 -17.03
CA HIS A 114 36.59 -16.99 -17.41
C HIS A 114 36.98 -15.78 -16.57
N ALA A 115 37.92 -15.99 -15.63
CA ALA A 115 38.48 -14.90 -14.86
C ALA A 115 39.22 -13.93 -15.79
N GLU A 116 39.08 -12.63 -15.53
CA GLU A 116 39.77 -11.57 -16.26
C GLU A 116 40.58 -10.70 -15.30
N GLY A 117 41.82 -10.40 -15.71
CA GLY A 117 42.73 -9.57 -14.92
C GLY A 117 43.36 -10.31 -13.74
N MET A 118 43.66 -9.57 -12.67
CA MET A 118 44.45 -10.07 -11.54
C MET A 118 43.62 -10.83 -10.48
N SER A 119 42.31 -10.62 -10.45
CA SER A 119 41.43 -11.27 -9.47
C SER A 119 40.82 -12.54 -10.07
N PRO A 120 41.01 -13.72 -9.46
CA PRO A 120 40.38 -14.95 -9.95
C PRO A 120 38.85 -14.96 -9.77
N PHE A 121 38.30 -13.95 -9.10
CA PHE A 121 36.87 -13.84 -8.81
C PHE A 121 36.13 -12.90 -9.75
N VAL A 122 36.84 -12.05 -10.50
CA VAL A 122 36.22 -11.09 -11.44
C VAL A 122 36.45 -11.61 -12.86
N GLY A 123 35.42 -11.61 -13.70
CA GLY A 123 35.55 -12.12 -15.05
C GLY A 123 34.23 -12.13 -15.81
N ASN A 124 34.17 -12.98 -16.83
CA ASN A 124 32.99 -13.16 -17.66
C ASN A 124 32.39 -14.56 -17.46
N LEU A 125 31.08 -14.58 -17.23
CA LEU A 125 30.28 -15.79 -17.28
C LEU A 125 29.86 -16.04 -18.73
N VAL A 126 30.09 -17.26 -19.19
CA VAL A 126 29.66 -17.74 -20.49
C VAL A 126 28.37 -18.50 -20.30
N MET A 127 27.33 -18.06 -21.00
CA MET A 127 26.05 -18.75 -21.05
C MET A 127 25.61 -18.88 -22.51
N ASP A 128 24.94 -19.99 -22.81
CA ASP A 128 24.27 -20.18 -24.08
C ASP A 128 22.96 -19.35 -24.08
N ASP A 129 22.68 -18.69 -25.21
CA ASP A 129 21.50 -17.85 -25.38
C ASP A 129 20.55 -18.36 -26.47
N ASP A 130 20.76 -19.60 -26.94
CA ASP A 130 19.95 -20.25 -27.97
C ASP A 130 18.56 -20.63 -27.43
N GLU A 131 18.46 -21.04 -26.16
CA GLU A 131 17.19 -21.21 -25.43
C GLU A 131 17.27 -20.51 -24.06
N PRO A 132 16.14 -19.95 -23.56
CA PRO A 132 16.12 -19.42 -22.20
C PRO A 132 16.45 -20.54 -21.23
N SER A 133 17.35 -20.35 -20.26
CA SER A 133 17.75 -21.40 -19.31
C SER A 133 17.67 -20.98 -17.85
N LEU A 134 17.47 -19.67 -17.61
CA LEU A 134 17.40 -19.11 -16.28
C LEU A 134 15.96 -19.18 -15.76
N ARG A 135 15.79 -19.70 -14.54
CA ARG A 135 14.54 -19.65 -13.79
C ARG A 135 14.62 -18.62 -12.68
N VAL A 136 13.49 -18.02 -12.32
CA VAL A 136 13.42 -16.97 -11.29
C VAL A 136 13.18 -17.59 -9.91
N LEU A 137 14.01 -17.21 -8.92
CA LEU A 137 13.79 -17.50 -7.50
C LEU A 137 13.10 -16.32 -6.79
N ASP A 138 13.53 -15.09 -7.09
CA ASP A 138 12.91 -13.85 -6.61
C ASP A 138 13.04 -12.73 -7.65
N GLY A 139 12.05 -11.84 -7.67
CA GLY A 139 12.02 -10.69 -8.58
C GLY A 139 11.24 -10.90 -9.87
N GLN A 140 10.40 -11.93 -9.97
CA GLN A 140 9.63 -12.23 -11.20
C GLN A 140 8.82 -11.02 -11.72
N HIS A 141 8.13 -10.27 -10.83
CA HIS A 141 7.36 -9.09 -11.24
C HIS A 141 8.23 -7.95 -11.77
N ARG A 142 9.47 -7.83 -11.29
CA ARG A 142 10.43 -6.81 -11.74
C ARG A 142 10.90 -7.11 -13.16
N LEU A 143 11.27 -8.37 -13.40
CA LEU A 143 11.71 -8.84 -14.72
C LEU A 143 10.58 -8.76 -15.75
N LEU A 144 9.38 -9.24 -15.38
CA LEU A 144 8.20 -9.15 -16.25
C LEU A 144 7.80 -7.70 -16.54
N ALA A 145 8.00 -6.76 -15.61
CA ALA A 145 7.73 -5.35 -15.87
C ALA A 145 8.63 -4.83 -16.98
N MET A 146 9.91 -5.24 -17.01
CA MET A 146 10.85 -4.81 -18.05
C MET A 146 10.44 -5.36 -19.42
N CYS A 147 10.11 -6.66 -19.47
CA CYS A 147 9.54 -7.30 -20.65
C CYS A 147 8.28 -6.57 -21.15
N ALA A 148 7.36 -6.23 -20.24
CA ALA A 148 6.15 -5.51 -20.58
C ALA A 148 6.41 -4.11 -21.15
N LEU A 149 7.35 -3.36 -20.56
CA LEU A 149 7.74 -2.04 -21.03
C LEU A 149 8.37 -2.12 -22.43
N LEU A 150 9.27 -3.08 -22.67
CA LEU A 150 9.91 -3.28 -23.98
C LEU A 150 8.89 -3.66 -25.07
N ALA A 151 7.89 -4.46 -24.73
CA ALA A 151 6.81 -4.86 -25.63
C ALA A 151 5.71 -3.79 -25.80
N SER A 152 5.68 -2.75 -24.96
CA SER A 152 4.58 -1.78 -24.93
C SER A 152 4.49 -0.97 -26.22
N THR A 153 3.31 -0.94 -26.84
CA THR A 153 3.05 -0.11 -28.03
C THR A 153 2.78 1.36 -27.70
N GLN A 154 2.63 1.69 -26.40
CA GLN A 154 2.32 3.04 -25.93
C GLN A 154 3.58 3.87 -25.64
N LEU A 155 4.76 3.24 -25.58
CA LEU A 155 6.03 3.90 -25.33
C LEU A 155 6.74 4.25 -26.64
N ASP A 156 7.35 5.42 -26.66
CA ASP A 156 8.21 5.86 -27.75
C ASP A 156 9.54 5.10 -27.74
N GLU A 157 10.20 5.02 -28.90
CA GLU A 157 11.43 4.24 -29.06
C GLU A 157 12.59 4.77 -28.21
N ALA A 158 12.62 6.07 -27.90
CA ALA A 158 13.65 6.64 -27.04
C ALA A 158 13.50 6.14 -25.60
N THR A 159 12.27 6.09 -25.07
CA THR A 159 12.02 5.50 -23.73
C THR A 159 12.31 4.01 -23.73
N LYS A 160 11.89 3.27 -24.75
CA LYS A 160 12.22 1.83 -24.85
C LYS A 160 13.71 1.57 -24.93
N ALA A 161 14.49 2.40 -25.62
CA ALA A 161 15.95 2.29 -25.66
C ALA A 161 16.54 2.43 -24.24
N LYS A 162 16.09 3.40 -23.46
CA LYS A 162 16.51 3.55 -22.06
C LYS A 162 16.17 2.33 -21.20
N VAL A 163 14.97 1.76 -21.39
CA VAL A 163 14.57 0.52 -20.69
C VAL A 163 15.44 -0.65 -21.15
N ARG A 164 15.73 -0.77 -22.45
CA ARG A 164 16.51 -1.87 -23.05
C ARG A 164 17.91 -1.96 -22.46
N ASP A 165 18.55 -0.82 -22.23
CA ASP A 165 19.92 -0.71 -21.72
C ASP A 165 19.98 -0.72 -20.18
N LEU A 166 18.84 -0.85 -19.51
CA LEU A 166 18.76 -0.84 -18.06
C LEU A 166 19.45 -2.08 -17.48
N GLN A 167 20.45 -1.83 -16.64
CA GLN A 167 21.22 -2.86 -15.97
C GLN A 167 20.44 -3.47 -14.81
N ILE A 168 20.39 -4.80 -14.79
CA ILE A 168 19.66 -5.61 -13.84
C ILE A 168 20.69 -6.43 -13.04
N PRO A 169 20.98 -6.02 -11.79
CA PRO A 169 21.85 -6.82 -10.94
C PRO A 169 21.15 -8.15 -10.63
N ALA A 170 21.84 -9.26 -10.88
CA ALA A 170 21.34 -10.60 -10.65
C ALA A 170 22.32 -11.42 -9.80
N VAL A 171 21.79 -12.28 -8.95
CA VAL A 171 22.54 -13.36 -8.30
C VAL A 171 22.09 -14.66 -8.95
N LEU A 172 23.02 -15.36 -9.59
CA LEU A 172 22.81 -16.62 -10.28
C LEU A 172 23.35 -17.79 -9.45
N PHE A 173 22.46 -18.73 -9.16
CA PHE A 173 22.77 -20.02 -8.58
C PHE A 173 22.83 -21.08 -9.68
N VAL A 174 23.82 -21.97 -9.62
CA VAL A 174 24.07 -22.97 -10.67
C VAL A 174 23.99 -24.35 -10.06
N GLY A 175 23.19 -25.24 -10.65
CA GLY A 175 23.12 -26.64 -10.26
C GLY A 175 22.55 -26.87 -8.85
N LEU A 176 21.64 -26.00 -8.39
CA LEU A 176 20.92 -26.24 -7.14
C LEU A 176 19.99 -27.44 -7.29
N SER A 177 19.96 -28.31 -6.26
CA SER A 177 18.95 -29.36 -6.21
C SER A 177 17.53 -28.77 -6.14
N PRO A 178 16.50 -29.47 -6.65
CA PRO A 178 15.11 -29.02 -6.57
C PRO A 178 14.67 -28.69 -5.13
N ALA A 179 15.10 -29.49 -4.14
CA ALA A 179 14.82 -29.24 -2.73
C ALA A 179 15.43 -27.92 -2.23
N ALA A 180 16.67 -27.63 -2.61
CA ALA A 180 17.36 -26.38 -2.24
C ALA A 180 16.70 -25.15 -2.89
N ILE A 181 16.24 -25.27 -4.14
CA ILE A 181 15.47 -24.23 -4.84
C ILE A 181 14.21 -23.87 -4.06
N VAL A 182 13.44 -24.88 -3.65
CA VAL A 182 12.20 -24.69 -2.87
C VAL A 182 12.50 -24.08 -1.50
N GLU A 183 13.50 -24.60 -0.79
CA GLU A 183 13.90 -24.07 0.53
C GLU A 183 14.32 -22.59 0.46
N MET A 184 15.11 -22.23 -0.56
CA MET A 184 15.50 -20.85 -0.81
C MET A 184 14.28 -19.98 -1.10
N PHE A 185 13.40 -20.42 -2.00
CA PHE A 185 12.17 -19.69 -2.34
C PHE A 185 11.33 -19.42 -1.09
N VAL A 186 11.11 -20.42 -0.25
CA VAL A 186 10.37 -20.29 1.01
C VAL A 186 11.10 -19.34 1.97
N THR A 187 12.41 -19.50 2.13
CA THR A 187 13.23 -18.70 3.05
C THR A 187 13.20 -17.22 2.67
N ILE A 188 13.39 -16.88 1.39
CA ILE A 188 13.35 -15.51 0.89
C ILE A 188 11.97 -14.89 1.15
N ASN A 189 10.91 -15.63 0.85
CA ASN A 189 9.54 -15.12 0.96
C ASN A 189 9.00 -15.05 2.39
N SER A 190 9.53 -15.85 3.32
CA SER A 190 9.08 -15.93 4.72
C SER A 190 9.93 -15.08 5.67
N LYS A 191 11.24 -14.98 5.45
CA LYS A 191 12.16 -14.25 6.35
C LYS A 191 12.35 -12.79 5.99
N HIS A 192 12.08 -12.38 4.74
CA HIS A 192 12.04 -10.95 4.42
C HIS A 192 10.87 -10.30 5.15
N THR A 193 11.19 -9.52 6.18
CA THR A 193 10.19 -8.77 6.95
C THR A 193 9.66 -7.66 6.06
N ARG A 194 8.38 -7.72 5.67
CA ARG A 194 7.74 -6.59 4.99
C ARG A 194 7.83 -5.38 5.90
N LEU A 195 8.25 -4.24 5.35
CA LEU A 195 8.16 -2.98 6.09
C LEU A 195 6.72 -2.80 6.56
N ASN A 196 6.56 -2.60 7.86
CA ASN A 196 5.26 -2.36 8.44
C ASN A 196 4.64 -1.13 7.75
N PRO A 197 3.39 -1.19 7.25
CA PRO A 197 2.73 -0.03 6.65
C PRO A 197 2.77 1.24 7.53
N SER A 198 2.77 1.09 8.86
CA SER A 198 2.97 2.22 9.78
C SER A 198 4.37 2.83 9.72
N LEU A 199 5.40 2.01 9.50
CA LEU A 199 6.78 2.48 9.29
C LEU A 199 6.91 3.18 7.93
N LEU A 200 6.25 2.67 6.89
CA LEU A 200 6.22 3.34 5.57
C LEU A 200 5.59 4.73 5.68
N LEU A 201 4.42 4.84 6.34
CA LEU A 201 3.76 6.13 6.56
C LEU A 201 4.68 7.12 7.31
N SER A 202 5.49 6.63 8.24
CA SER A 202 6.44 7.46 8.98
C SER A 202 7.71 7.83 8.23
N LEU A 203 8.19 6.97 7.33
CA LEU A 203 9.34 7.25 6.46
C LEU A 203 8.94 8.26 5.39
N SER A 204 7.71 8.14 4.85
CA SER A 204 7.06 9.21 4.08
C SER A 204 7.01 10.52 4.88
N GLY A 205 6.70 10.41 6.18
CA GLY A 205 6.77 11.43 7.22
C GLY A 205 8.01 12.33 7.26
N ARG A 206 9.20 11.75 7.13
CA ARG A 206 10.46 12.45 7.41
C ARG A 206 11.24 12.93 6.20
N GLN A 207 10.90 12.51 4.97
CA GLN A 207 11.54 13.06 3.76
C GLN A 207 10.85 12.70 2.42
N LEU A 208 9.66 12.10 2.42
CA LEU A 208 9.11 11.43 1.22
C LEU A 208 7.59 11.60 1.06
N PHE A 209 6.99 12.72 1.45
CA PHE A 209 5.65 13.04 0.96
C PHE A 209 5.75 13.65 -0.44
N ARG A 210 5.61 12.80 -1.45
CA ARG A 210 5.25 13.24 -2.82
C ARG A 210 3.81 13.73 -2.91
N ASP A 211 2.98 13.43 -1.90
CA ASP A 211 1.54 13.71 -1.88
C ASP A 211 1.18 14.55 -0.64
N GLU A 212 0.74 15.79 -0.87
CA GLU A 212 0.28 16.74 0.17
C GLU A 212 -0.81 16.13 1.07
N ARG A 213 -1.57 15.16 0.54
CA ARG A 213 -2.68 14.50 1.24
C ARG A 213 -2.22 13.64 2.41
N ASP A 214 -1.12 12.90 2.22
CA ASP A 214 -0.60 12.02 3.27
C ASP A 214 0.05 12.84 4.40
N ALA A 215 0.62 14.01 4.07
CA ALA A 215 1.12 14.98 5.05
C ALA A 215 -0.02 15.56 5.89
N GLU A 216 -1.13 15.97 5.26
CA GLU A 216 -2.30 16.50 5.98
C GLU A 216 -2.92 15.46 6.93
N VAL A 217 -3.09 14.21 6.48
CA VAL A 217 -3.57 13.12 7.34
C VAL A 217 -2.62 12.87 8.51
N HIS A 218 -1.31 12.93 8.26
CA HIS A 218 -0.31 12.80 9.31
C HIS A 218 -0.41 13.93 10.34
N ASP A 219 -0.61 15.17 9.90
CA ASP A 219 -0.76 16.32 10.79
C ASP A 219 -2.04 16.25 11.65
N ILE A 220 -3.15 15.75 11.09
CA ILE A 220 -4.37 15.47 11.87
C ILE A 220 -4.06 14.46 12.99
N ILE A 221 -3.45 13.32 12.65
CA ILE A 221 -3.15 12.27 13.64
C ILE A 221 -2.19 12.76 14.72
N ARG A 222 -1.15 13.49 14.31
CA ARG A 222 -0.18 14.09 15.23
C ARG A 222 -0.86 15.05 16.19
N THR A 223 -1.72 15.94 15.68
CA THR A 223 -2.50 16.88 16.50
C THR A 223 -3.42 16.13 17.47
N LEU A 224 -4.13 15.10 17.00
CA LEU A 224 -5.01 14.28 17.87
C LEU A 224 -4.25 13.53 18.98
N ASN A 225 -2.98 13.19 18.76
CA ASN A 225 -2.21 12.42 19.73
C ASN A 225 -1.36 13.30 20.68
N GLU A 226 -0.86 14.44 20.21
CA GLU A 226 0.14 15.25 20.90
C GLU A 226 -0.43 16.53 21.52
N ASP A 227 -1.51 17.10 20.97
CA ASP A 227 -2.10 18.34 21.48
C ASP A 227 -2.62 18.14 22.91
N ALA A 228 -2.28 19.08 23.79
CA ALA A 228 -2.61 19.00 25.20
C ALA A 228 -4.12 18.99 25.49
N ALA A 229 -4.91 19.63 24.62
CA ALA A 229 -6.36 19.70 24.69
C ALA A 229 -7.04 18.57 23.89
N SER A 230 -6.30 17.65 23.28
CA SER A 230 -6.93 16.61 22.47
C SER A 230 -7.64 15.55 23.29
N ALA A 231 -8.83 15.15 22.84
CA ALA A 231 -9.61 14.06 23.40
C ALA A 231 -8.96 12.68 23.23
N LEU A 232 -7.98 12.56 22.33
CA LEU A 232 -7.25 11.31 22.02
C LEU A 232 -5.76 11.38 22.39
N ARG A 233 -5.40 12.34 23.26
CA ARG A 233 -4.02 12.57 23.67
C ARG A 233 -3.37 11.29 24.21
N GLY A 234 -2.28 10.87 23.57
CA GLY A 234 -1.51 9.68 23.95
C GLY A 234 -2.19 8.33 23.66
N GLU A 235 -3.38 8.32 23.04
CA GLU A 235 -4.13 7.09 22.77
C GLU A 235 -3.71 6.42 21.46
N ILE A 236 -3.04 7.14 20.56
CA ILE A 236 -2.60 6.63 19.26
C ILE A 236 -1.13 6.19 19.34
N LYS A 237 -0.86 4.94 18.98
CA LYS A 237 0.51 4.42 18.80
C LYS A 237 1.14 5.05 17.56
N MET A 238 1.86 6.14 17.77
CA MET A 238 2.68 6.76 16.73
C MET A 238 3.76 5.77 16.29
N LEU A 239 3.91 5.54 14.98
CA LEU A 239 4.99 4.70 14.44
C LEU A 239 4.92 3.21 14.82
N GLY A 240 3.79 2.75 15.36
CA GLY A 240 3.63 1.37 15.85
C GLY A 240 4.39 1.07 17.14
N VAL A 241 5.02 2.07 17.76
CA VAL A 241 5.72 1.98 19.05
C VAL A 241 5.05 2.94 20.05
N GLY A 242 5.13 2.64 21.35
CA GLY A 242 4.55 3.48 22.41
C GLY A 242 3.35 2.87 23.13
N SER A 243 2.89 3.59 24.16
CA SER A 243 1.89 3.15 25.14
C SER A 243 0.43 3.33 24.71
N GLY A 244 0.17 3.98 23.57
CA GLY A 244 -1.18 4.19 23.06
C GLY A 244 -1.94 2.88 22.82
N ARG A 245 -3.26 2.92 22.78
CA ARG A 245 -4.10 1.72 22.61
C ARG A 245 -4.47 1.47 21.15
N ILE A 246 -4.51 2.50 20.31
CA ILE A 246 -4.95 2.41 18.91
C ILE A 246 -3.78 2.46 17.93
N ALA A 247 -3.77 1.57 16.94
CA ALA A 247 -2.79 1.59 15.86
C ALA A 247 -3.09 2.71 14.84
N GLN A 248 -2.08 3.51 14.52
CA GLN A 248 -2.18 4.63 13.56
C GLN A 248 -2.71 4.23 12.18
N ALA A 249 -2.29 3.08 11.62
CA ALA A 249 -2.59 2.71 10.24
C ALA A 249 -4.09 2.62 9.92
N GLY A 250 -4.89 2.07 10.85
CA GLY A 250 -6.32 1.94 10.66
C GLY A 250 -7.05 3.28 10.66
N ILE A 251 -6.61 4.21 11.51
CA ILE A 251 -7.13 5.58 11.58
C ILE A 251 -6.71 6.37 10.33
N ALA A 252 -5.43 6.29 9.94
CA ALA A 252 -4.89 7.00 8.78
C ALA A 252 -5.61 6.64 7.48
N GLN A 253 -5.88 5.34 7.28
CA GLN A 253 -6.62 4.89 6.10
C GLN A 253 -8.05 5.45 6.07
N GLU A 254 -8.71 5.57 7.23
CA GLU A 254 -10.06 6.11 7.32
C GLU A 254 -10.06 7.63 7.12
N LEU A 255 -9.18 8.36 7.80
CA LEU A 255 -9.01 9.80 7.63
C LEU A 255 -8.73 10.16 6.17
N ARG A 256 -7.82 9.45 5.50
CA ARG A 256 -7.53 9.70 4.08
C ARG A 256 -8.79 9.67 3.22
N ARG A 257 -9.66 8.67 3.43
CA ARG A 257 -10.92 8.51 2.68
C ARG A 257 -11.92 9.61 3.03
N THR A 258 -12.13 9.87 4.32
CA THR A 258 -13.08 10.89 4.80
C THR A 258 -12.67 12.29 4.33
N VAL A 259 -11.40 12.66 4.48
CA VAL A 259 -10.89 13.98 4.08
C VAL A 259 -10.97 14.14 2.55
N GLU A 260 -10.70 13.09 1.78
CA GLU A 260 -10.85 13.11 0.31
C GLU A 260 -12.32 13.31 -0.11
N ALA A 261 -13.26 12.59 0.52
CA ALA A 261 -14.69 12.77 0.27
C ALA A 261 -15.18 14.17 0.68
N THR A 262 -14.76 14.65 1.85
CA THR A 262 -15.14 15.97 2.37
C THR A 262 -14.63 17.09 1.46
N ARG A 263 -13.39 17.01 0.95
CA ARG A 263 -12.84 18.01 0.02
C ARG A 263 -13.57 18.04 -1.31
N LYS A 264 -13.99 16.87 -1.80
CA LYS A 264 -14.78 16.81 -3.03
C LYS A 264 -16.08 17.60 -2.87
N ASP A 265 -16.82 17.34 -1.79
CA ASP A 265 -18.04 18.08 -1.48
C ASP A 265 -17.75 19.57 -1.23
N ALA A 266 -16.62 19.88 -0.59
CA ALA A 266 -16.17 21.26 -0.34
C ALA A 266 -15.90 22.05 -1.61
N ALA A 267 -15.29 21.40 -2.60
CA ALA A 267 -15.00 21.99 -3.90
C ALA A 267 -16.29 22.23 -4.68
N GLU A 268 -17.20 21.25 -4.69
CA GLU A 268 -18.50 21.35 -5.37
C GLU A 268 -19.40 22.43 -4.76
N ALA A 269 -19.35 22.63 -3.45
CA ALA A 269 -20.18 23.59 -2.73
C ALA A 269 -19.49 24.93 -2.40
N GLY A 270 -18.23 25.13 -2.82
CA GLY A 270 -17.54 26.43 -2.77
C GLY A 270 -16.93 26.85 -1.43
N TRP A 271 -16.79 25.93 -0.46
CA TRP A 271 -16.20 26.19 0.87
C TRP A 271 -14.85 25.48 1.10
N LEU A 272 -14.21 24.99 0.03
CA LEU A 272 -12.91 24.30 0.10
C LEU A 272 -11.82 25.10 0.83
N SER A 273 -11.68 26.39 0.52
CA SER A 273 -10.65 27.24 1.14
C SER A 273 -10.85 27.45 2.63
N GLN A 274 -12.09 27.41 3.12
CA GLN A 274 -12.43 27.52 4.54
C GLN A 274 -12.16 26.22 5.27
N TYR A 275 -12.47 25.08 4.62
CA TYR A 275 -12.17 23.76 5.16
C TYR A 275 -10.65 23.51 5.26
N GLU A 276 -9.88 23.91 4.25
CA GLU A 276 -8.42 23.73 4.22
C GLU A 276 -7.68 24.61 5.24
N GLN A 277 -8.32 25.66 5.75
CA GLN A 277 -7.78 26.48 6.84
C GLN A 277 -7.82 25.72 8.16
N GLY A 278 -6.78 24.92 8.42
CA GLY A 278 -6.57 24.29 9.73
C GLY A 278 -7.36 22.99 9.93
N VAL A 279 -7.36 22.10 8.93
CA VAL A 279 -8.02 20.78 8.98
C VAL A 279 -7.65 20.00 10.26
N ALA A 280 -6.39 20.00 10.66
CA ALA A 280 -5.95 19.32 11.89
C ALA A 280 -6.63 19.87 13.15
N GLY A 281 -6.82 21.19 13.23
CA GLY A 281 -7.58 21.84 14.30
C GLY A 281 -9.05 21.46 14.29
N LEU A 282 -9.68 21.44 13.10
CA LEU A 282 -11.08 21.04 12.93
C LEU A 282 -11.35 19.63 13.46
N TYR A 283 -10.50 18.66 13.11
CA TYR A 283 -10.65 17.30 13.62
C TYR A 283 -10.39 17.21 15.13
N ASN A 284 -9.47 18.03 15.67
CA ASN A 284 -9.24 18.09 17.12
C ASN A 284 -10.49 18.62 17.86
N GLU A 285 -11.09 19.70 17.36
CA GLU A 285 -12.34 20.25 17.90
C GLU A 285 -13.50 19.26 17.79
N TYR A 286 -13.65 18.59 16.65
CA TYR A 286 -14.66 17.56 16.44
C TYR A 286 -14.56 16.44 17.50
N PHE A 287 -13.34 15.97 17.79
CA PHE A 287 -13.15 14.93 18.81
C PHE A 287 -13.31 15.44 20.24
N GLN A 288 -13.01 16.71 20.53
CA GLN A 288 -13.35 17.34 21.82
C GLN A 288 -14.87 17.37 22.03
N ILE A 289 -15.63 17.77 21.01
CA ILE A 289 -17.10 17.77 21.07
C ILE A 289 -17.63 16.34 21.24
N ALA A 290 -17.05 15.36 20.53
CA ALA A 290 -17.43 13.95 20.71
C ALA A 290 -17.16 13.46 22.15
N GLN A 291 -16.05 13.87 22.76
CA GLN A 291 -15.77 13.60 24.16
C GLN A 291 -16.83 14.20 25.09
N ASP A 292 -17.25 15.44 24.86
CA ASP A 292 -18.26 16.12 25.67
C ASP A 292 -19.64 15.47 25.53
N VAL A 293 -20.00 15.05 24.32
CA VAL A 293 -21.23 14.32 24.01
C VAL A 293 -21.25 12.95 24.70
N PHE A 294 -20.14 12.21 24.66
CA PHE A 294 -20.03 10.84 25.18
C PHE A 294 -19.30 10.74 26.53
N GLN A 295 -19.26 11.83 27.29
CA GLN A 295 -18.43 11.99 28.49
C GLN A 295 -18.53 10.81 29.48
N GLY A 296 -19.73 10.23 29.64
CA GLY A 296 -19.97 9.10 30.55
C GLY A 296 -19.20 7.80 30.23
N GLY A 297 -18.65 7.67 29.02
CA GLY A 297 -17.90 6.48 28.59
C GLY A 297 -16.63 6.78 27.80
N TRP A 298 -16.23 8.04 27.65
CA TRP A 298 -15.06 8.42 26.87
C TRP A 298 -13.76 8.01 27.59
N GLY A 299 -12.98 7.12 26.98
CA GLY A 299 -11.72 6.61 27.53
C GLY A 299 -11.84 5.74 28.78
N GLN A 300 -13.05 5.50 29.28
CA GLN A 300 -13.30 4.76 30.52
C GLN A 300 -13.16 3.24 30.34
N PRO A 301 -12.65 2.51 31.34
CA PRO A 301 -12.68 1.05 31.34
C PRO A 301 -14.11 0.53 31.16
N GLY A 302 -14.27 -0.53 30.36
CA GLY A 302 -15.59 -1.10 30.06
C GLY A 302 -16.34 -0.40 28.92
N TYR A 303 -15.78 0.66 28.34
CA TYR A 303 -16.29 1.33 27.15
C TYR A 303 -15.31 1.23 25.97
N SER A 304 -15.85 1.03 24.77
CA SER A 304 -15.11 0.86 23.53
C SER A 304 -14.89 2.18 22.76
N THR A 305 -15.05 3.33 23.40
CA THR A 305 -14.90 4.67 22.80
C THR A 305 -13.52 4.89 22.19
N HIS A 306 -12.46 4.38 22.84
CA HIS A 306 -11.07 4.39 22.32
C HIS A 306 -10.70 3.12 21.56
N SER A 307 -11.67 2.39 20.99
CA SER A 307 -11.37 1.26 20.11
C SER A 307 -11.11 1.72 18.68
N ALA A 308 -10.27 1.00 17.95
CA ALA A 308 -10.00 1.29 16.54
C ALA A 308 -11.28 1.32 15.68
N LEU A 309 -12.29 0.51 16.02
CA LEU A 309 -13.55 0.46 15.28
C LEU A 309 -14.44 1.67 15.57
N ALA A 310 -14.48 2.13 16.83
CA ALA A 310 -15.26 3.30 17.25
C ALA A 310 -14.69 4.58 16.64
N LEU A 311 -13.37 4.77 16.74
CA LEU A 311 -12.72 5.96 16.18
C LEU A 311 -12.88 6.03 14.66
N ARG A 312 -12.79 4.89 13.96
CA ARG A 312 -13.07 4.86 12.51
C ARG A 312 -14.52 5.22 12.20
N ALA A 313 -15.48 4.82 13.03
CA ALA A 313 -16.88 5.18 12.82
C ALA A 313 -17.13 6.67 13.04
N LEU A 314 -16.52 7.25 14.08
CA LEU A 314 -16.54 8.70 14.32
C LEU A 314 -15.90 9.46 13.15
N ILE A 315 -14.75 9.01 12.64
CA ILE A 315 -14.10 9.60 11.46
C ILE A 315 -14.96 9.47 10.20
N GLN A 316 -15.74 8.40 10.04
CA GLN A 316 -16.69 8.32 8.93
C GLN A 316 -17.84 9.32 9.09
N ALA A 317 -18.38 9.46 10.30
CA ALA A 317 -19.46 10.38 10.60
C ALA A 317 -19.03 11.86 10.50
N SER A 318 -17.75 12.17 10.72
CA SER A 318 -17.24 13.55 10.63
C SER A 318 -17.41 14.16 9.24
N HIS A 319 -17.40 13.37 8.17
CA HIS A 319 -17.69 13.87 6.82
C HIS A 319 -19.06 14.56 6.77
N GLU A 320 -20.12 13.89 7.24
CA GLU A 320 -21.46 14.47 7.20
C GLU A 320 -21.62 15.66 8.15
N VAL A 321 -21.00 15.61 9.33
CA VAL A 321 -20.98 16.73 10.29
C VAL A 321 -20.36 17.97 9.64
N LEU A 322 -19.15 17.83 9.09
CA LEU A 322 -18.43 18.93 8.46
C LEU A 322 -19.19 19.45 7.24
N ARG A 323 -19.71 18.57 6.38
CA ARG A 323 -20.51 18.94 5.21
C ARG A 323 -21.71 19.81 5.59
N ARG A 324 -22.47 19.44 6.64
CA ARG A 324 -23.64 20.21 7.09
C ARG A 324 -23.25 21.52 7.76
N VAL A 325 -22.21 21.51 8.60
CA VAL A 325 -21.72 22.71 9.27
C VAL A 325 -21.25 23.74 8.25
N PHE A 326 -20.39 23.36 7.31
CA PHE A 326 -19.90 24.29 6.28
C PHE A 326 -20.97 24.71 5.27
N ALA A 327 -22.02 23.91 5.06
CA ALA A 327 -23.18 24.34 4.26
C ALA A 327 -24.03 25.41 4.94
N GLN A 328 -23.99 25.52 6.28
CA GLN A 328 -24.78 26.47 7.06
C GLN A 328 -23.98 27.67 7.57
N LEU A 329 -22.64 27.55 7.64
CA LEU A 329 -21.76 28.60 8.11
C LEU A 329 -21.83 29.83 7.21
N GLN A 330 -22.10 30.98 7.84
CA GLN A 330 -21.93 32.27 7.18
C GLN A 330 -20.48 32.74 7.34
N GLY A 331 -20.00 33.56 6.39
CA GLY A 331 -18.61 33.99 6.34
C GLY A 331 -18.11 34.58 7.66
N GLY A 332 -17.07 33.97 8.23
CA GLY A 332 -16.39 34.42 9.44
C GLY A 332 -16.83 33.75 10.76
N GLN A 333 -17.86 32.89 10.74
CA GLN A 333 -18.25 32.12 11.93
C GLN A 333 -17.30 30.93 12.17
N ALA A 334 -16.97 30.69 13.44
CA ALA A 334 -16.18 29.53 13.83
C ALA A 334 -17.04 28.25 13.76
N PRO A 335 -16.54 27.15 13.17
CA PRO A 335 -17.31 25.92 12.99
C PRO A 335 -17.64 25.19 14.30
N ARG A 336 -16.91 25.46 15.38
CA ARG A 336 -17.02 24.73 16.65
C ARG A 336 -18.43 24.73 17.25
N GLU A 337 -19.07 25.88 17.35
CA GLU A 337 -20.41 26.01 17.95
C GLU A 337 -21.47 25.29 17.11
N ALA A 338 -21.38 25.43 15.78
CA ALA A 338 -22.27 24.74 14.84
C ALA A 338 -22.06 23.21 14.88
N MET A 339 -20.81 22.74 14.99
CA MET A 339 -20.51 21.32 15.19
C MET A 339 -21.12 20.81 16.51
N ALA A 340 -20.96 21.56 17.61
CA ALA A 340 -21.50 21.17 18.91
C ALA A 340 -23.03 21.07 18.90
N ALA A 341 -23.72 22.07 18.33
CA ALA A 341 -25.17 22.05 18.19
C ALA A 341 -25.65 20.87 17.32
N LEU A 342 -24.97 20.61 16.20
CA LEU A 342 -25.32 19.51 15.29
C LEU A 342 -25.09 18.13 15.92
N MET A 343 -24.10 17.99 16.79
CA MET A 343 -23.74 16.72 17.45
C MET A 343 -24.50 16.48 18.75
N GLU A 344 -25.21 17.48 19.31
CA GLU A 344 -25.95 17.33 20.58
C GLU A 344 -26.96 16.16 20.58
N PRO A 345 -27.70 15.85 19.48
CA PRO A 345 -28.59 14.69 19.44
C PRO A 345 -27.91 13.35 19.74
N TRP A 346 -26.60 13.21 19.53
CA TRP A 346 -25.87 12.00 19.89
C TRP A 346 -25.89 11.73 21.40
N ARG A 347 -25.99 12.77 22.24
CA ARG A 347 -26.03 12.62 23.70
C ARG A 347 -27.26 11.84 24.13
N SER A 348 -28.43 12.19 23.59
CA SER A 348 -29.72 11.61 23.96
C SER A 348 -30.06 10.35 23.18
N GLN A 349 -29.75 10.30 21.86
CA GLN A 349 -30.17 9.20 20.99
C GLN A 349 -29.20 8.03 20.98
N ILE A 350 -27.90 8.29 21.11
CA ILE A 350 -26.86 7.26 21.08
C ILE A 350 -26.35 6.99 22.50
N GLY A 351 -25.88 8.06 23.15
CA GLY A 351 -25.36 8.05 24.52
C GLY A 351 -24.10 7.20 24.71
N ALA A 352 -23.45 7.35 25.87
CA ALA A 352 -22.26 6.57 26.23
C ALA A 352 -22.55 5.06 26.29
N VAL A 353 -23.78 4.67 26.66
CA VAL A 353 -24.23 3.26 26.78
C VAL A 353 -24.03 2.50 25.46
N ARG A 354 -24.12 3.15 24.30
CA ARG A 354 -23.85 2.51 23.01
C ARG A 354 -22.44 1.91 22.91
N PHE A 355 -21.49 2.46 23.66
CA PHE A 355 -20.09 2.06 23.68
C PHE A 355 -19.76 1.07 24.79
N GLU A 356 -20.70 0.65 25.65
CA GLU A 356 -20.44 -0.35 26.70
C GLU A 356 -19.97 -1.68 26.10
N THR A 357 -18.71 -2.04 26.38
CA THR A 357 -17.99 -3.15 25.75
C THR A 357 -18.70 -4.50 25.95
N ALA A 358 -19.23 -4.72 27.16
CA ALA A 358 -19.97 -5.95 27.50
C ALA A 358 -21.47 -5.86 27.16
N GLY A 359 -21.97 -4.67 26.82
CA GLY A 359 -23.38 -4.41 26.48
C GLY A 359 -23.57 -4.14 25.00
N ARG A 360 -24.17 -2.98 24.70
CA ARG A 360 -24.59 -2.62 23.33
C ARG A 360 -23.48 -2.63 22.29
N TRP A 361 -22.23 -2.46 22.69
CA TRP A 361 -21.09 -2.57 21.77
C TRP A 361 -21.03 -3.96 21.13
N ARG A 362 -21.15 -5.01 21.93
CA ARG A 362 -21.08 -6.41 21.47
C ARG A 362 -22.37 -6.84 20.79
N GLU A 363 -23.52 -6.43 21.32
CA GLU A 363 -24.85 -6.77 20.76
C GLU A 363 -25.04 -6.21 19.34
N ARG A 364 -24.49 -5.02 19.07
CA ARG A 364 -24.56 -4.36 17.75
C ARG A 364 -23.27 -4.48 16.94
N ALA A 365 -22.40 -5.43 17.28
CA ALA A 365 -21.26 -5.76 16.45
C ALA A 365 -21.76 -6.43 15.15
N GLY A 366 -21.51 -5.81 14.00
CA GLY A 366 -21.75 -6.45 12.71
C GLY A 366 -20.84 -7.68 12.55
N GLY A 367 -21.22 -8.64 11.70
CA GLY A 367 -20.51 -9.92 11.49
C GLY A 367 -19.02 -9.84 11.10
N GLY A 368 -18.44 -8.65 11.03
CA GLY A 368 -17.00 -8.36 11.06
C GLY A 368 -16.70 -6.90 11.47
N GLY A 369 -15.43 -6.59 11.70
CA GLY A 369 -15.00 -5.25 12.16
C GLY A 369 -15.37 -4.10 11.22
N LYS A 370 -15.30 -4.32 9.89
CA LYS A 370 -15.73 -3.32 8.90
C LYS A 370 -17.23 -3.02 8.98
N GLU A 371 -18.05 -4.05 9.18
CA GLU A 371 -19.50 -3.91 9.27
C GLU A 371 -19.91 -3.21 10.56
N THR A 372 -19.24 -3.54 11.67
CA THR A 372 -19.42 -2.85 12.95
C THR A 372 -19.13 -1.34 12.83
N THR A 373 -18.02 -0.97 12.18
CA THR A 373 -17.69 0.44 11.93
C THR A 373 -18.75 1.13 11.08
N ARG A 374 -19.20 0.49 9.99
CA ARG A 374 -20.21 1.06 9.09
C ARG A 374 -21.57 1.25 9.76
N LEU A 375 -22.00 0.26 10.56
CA LEU A 375 -23.25 0.34 11.33
C LEU A 375 -23.21 1.50 12.32
N LEU A 376 -22.14 1.63 13.10
CA LEU A 376 -22.01 2.72 14.06
C LEU A 376 -21.92 4.09 13.36
N ALA A 377 -21.17 4.20 12.26
CA ALA A 377 -21.10 5.44 11.48
C ALA A 377 -22.47 5.85 10.94
N ARG A 378 -23.27 4.87 10.50
CA ARG A 378 -24.65 5.09 10.06
C ARG A 378 -25.55 5.56 11.20
N GLU A 379 -25.50 4.92 12.37
CA GLU A 379 -26.25 5.35 13.57
C GLU A 379 -25.90 6.79 13.95
N LEU A 380 -24.61 7.14 13.95
CA LEU A 380 -24.13 8.51 14.20
C LEU A 380 -24.72 9.50 13.19
N VAL A 381 -24.68 9.18 11.89
CA VAL A 381 -25.21 10.06 10.84
C VAL A 381 -26.73 10.20 10.91
N GLU A 382 -27.46 9.12 11.17
CA GLU A 382 -28.93 9.13 11.28
C GLU A 382 -29.39 9.99 12.48
N ALA A 383 -28.67 9.94 13.61
CA ALA A 383 -28.97 10.75 14.79
C ALA A 383 -28.80 12.27 14.55
N LEU A 384 -28.00 12.69 13.55
CA LEU A 384 -27.86 14.11 13.18
C LEU A 384 -29.14 14.70 12.56
N ALA A 385 -30.10 13.88 12.12
CA ALA A 385 -31.28 14.31 11.36
C ALA A 385 -32.53 14.58 12.21
N ALA A 386 -32.52 14.21 13.49
CA ALA A 386 -33.72 14.16 14.31
C ALA A 386 -33.81 15.34 15.29
N GLU A 387 -34.19 16.51 14.79
CA GLU A 387 -35.01 17.49 15.52
C GLU A 387 -35.65 18.50 14.52
N GLY A 388 -37.00 18.55 14.45
CA GLY A 388 -37.72 19.75 13.98
C GLY A 388 -38.72 19.68 12.80
N GLY A 389 -39.45 18.58 12.56
CA GLY A 389 -40.64 18.60 11.69
C GLY A 389 -41.93 18.51 12.52
N PRO A 390 -42.94 19.39 12.37
CA PRO A 390 -44.20 19.24 13.08
C PRO A 390 -44.86 17.92 12.68
N ALA A 391 -45.46 17.25 13.67
CA ALA A 391 -46.36 16.14 13.42
C ALA A 391 -47.63 16.71 12.78
N ASP A 392 -47.82 16.47 11.49
CA ASP A 392 -49.11 16.68 10.84
C ASP A 392 -50.08 15.59 11.34
N GLU A 393 -51.04 16.01 12.17
CA GLU A 393 -52.37 15.40 12.30
C GLU A 393 -53.28 15.88 11.17
#